data_AF-A0A6C0CM93-F1
#
_entry.id   AF-A0A6C0CM93-F1
#
_cell.length_a   1.000
_cell.length_b   1.000
_cell.length_c   1.000
_cell.angle_alpha   90.00
_cell.angle_beta   90.00
_cell.angle_gamma   90.00
#
_symmetry.space_group_name_H-M   'P 1'
#
loop_
_entity.id
_entity.type
_entity.pdbx_description
1 polymer ?
#
loop_
_entity_poly.entity_id
_entity_poly.type
_entity_poly.pdbx_seq_one_letter_code
_entity_poly.pdbx_strand_id
1 'polypeptide(L)'
;MSTEAPPAPVEEQPKTSETTKLVEESPKTSEATQSVEETKKLVDVPLKPKKEMNLIEIIMDYLKVEDGEIVLTPEVKKLLEKAQKIDKTHFDNIETFFTQIMKDKKIDTRDLPALIGLVQELFTVYEALKSKIKASDVGTILKCIFQLLILYKFDGEDYINKQEKENLIASIDTIIVLCIQMIDLKDNNKKLRKWFRFLPCF
;
A
#
# COMPACT_ATOMS: atom_id res chain seq x y z
N MET A 1 2.33 62.93 9.68
CA MET A 1 3.79 62.94 9.76
C MET A 1 4.29 61.78 8.93
N SER A 2 4.67 62.09 7.70
CA SER A 2 5.30 61.17 6.75
C SER A 2 6.80 61.13 7.02
N THR A 3 7.40 59.95 6.98
CA THR A 3 8.82 59.80 6.65
C THR A 3 8.96 58.61 5.72
N GLU A 4 9.08 58.95 4.44
CA GLU A 4 9.52 58.15 3.30
C GLU A 4 11.06 58.09 3.25
N ALA A 5 11.55 56.95 2.71
CA ALA A 5 12.76 56.79 1.85
C ALA A 5 14.16 57.02 2.48
N PRO A 6 15.27 56.42 1.97
CA PRO A 6 15.55 56.11 0.55
C PRO A 6 16.25 54.75 0.21
N PRO A 7 16.50 54.47 -1.09
CA PRO A 7 16.88 53.17 -1.66
C PRO A 7 18.36 53.01 -2.09
N ALA A 8 18.74 51.75 -2.43
CA ALA A 8 19.75 51.16 -3.37
C ALA A 8 21.13 51.85 -3.64
N PRO A 9 22.20 51.08 -3.97
CA PRO A 9 22.50 50.59 -5.35
C PRO A 9 23.10 49.16 -5.41
N VAL A 10 22.87 48.28 -6.41
CA VAL A 10 23.31 48.16 -7.84
C VAL A 10 24.81 47.83 -8.04
N GLU A 11 25.08 46.99 -9.05
CA GLU A 11 26.35 46.49 -9.65
C GLU A 11 26.83 45.12 -9.15
N GLU A 12 27.24 44.13 -9.95
CA GLU A 12 27.67 44.08 -11.36
C GLU A 12 27.65 42.61 -11.85
N GLN A 13 27.14 42.35 -13.06
CA GLN A 13 27.67 41.27 -13.92
C GLN A 13 28.73 41.91 -14.83
N PRO A 14 29.78 41.19 -15.30
CA PRO A 14 29.66 40.62 -16.65
C PRO A 14 30.54 39.40 -17.03
N LYS A 15 30.07 38.72 -18.10
CA LYS A 15 30.78 38.17 -19.28
C LYS A 15 31.64 36.88 -19.22
N THR A 16 31.09 35.87 -19.89
CA THR A 16 31.62 35.12 -21.06
C THR A 16 33.11 35.23 -21.45
N SER A 17 33.72 34.07 -21.72
CA SER A 17 34.72 33.90 -22.79
C SER A 17 34.70 32.49 -23.40
N GLU A 18 34.75 32.48 -24.73
CA GLU A 18 34.72 31.39 -25.70
C GLU A 18 36.03 30.58 -25.85
N THR A 19 35.87 29.29 -26.23
CA THR A 19 36.53 28.54 -27.33
C THR A 19 38.06 28.37 -27.36
N THR A 20 38.55 27.12 -27.53
CA THR A 20 39.21 26.61 -28.78
C THR A 20 40.12 25.38 -28.55
N LYS A 21 39.79 24.24 -29.20
CA LYS A 21 40.61 23.23 -29.98
C LYS A 21 42.00 22.78 -29.45
N LEU A 22 42.57 21.58 -29.70
CA LEU A 22 42.40 20.49 -30.69
C LEU A 22 43.25 19.27 -30.20
N VAL A 23 42.81 18.03 -30.47
CA VAL A 23 43.59 16.84 -30.98
C VAL A 23 44.64 16.19 -30.04
N GLU A 24 44.78 14.85 -29.90
CA GLU A 24 45.04 13.83 -30.93
C GLU A 24 44.86 12.37 -30.41
N GLU A 25 44.30 11.52 -31.29
CA GLU A 25 44.55 10.09 -31.57
C GLU A 25 44.61 8.99 -30.49
N SER A 26 43.54 8.17 -30.49
CA SER A 26 43.47 6.68 -30.56
C SER A 26 44.67 6.00 -31.29
N PRO A 27 45.01 4.69 -31.11
CA PRO A 27 44.04 3.58 -31.35
C PRO A 27 44.30 2.15 -30.77
N LYS A 28 43.32 1.26 -31.08
CA LYS A 28 43.29 -0.23 -31.15
C LYS A 28 42.86 -1.00 -29.90
N THR A 29 41.69 -1.67 -29.83
CA THR A 29 41.06 -2.76 -30.64
C THR A 29 41.46 -4.17 -30.19
N SER A 30 40.50 -4.91 -29.61
CA SER A 30 40.17 -6.35 -29.83
C SER A 30 38.88 -6.67 -29.02
N GLU A 31 37.72 -6.97 -29.64
CA GLU A 31 37.22 -8.33 -29.99
C GLU A 31 37.26 -9.33 -28.81
N ALA A 32 36.31 -10.21 -28.53
CA ALA A 32 34.90 -10.47 -28.86
C ALA A 32 34.50 -11.72 -28.02
N THR A 33 33.19 -11.94 -27.82
CA THR A 33 32.53 -13.26 -27.65
C THR A 33 32.22 -13.81 -26.24
N GLN A 34 30.96 -13.56 -25.82
CA GLN A 34 29.91 -14.50 -25.37
C GLN A 34 30.23 -15.77 -24.54
N SER A 35 29.55 -15.87 -23.38
CA SER A 35 28.82 -17.06 -22.90
C SER A 35 27.88 -16.57 -21.76
N VAL A 36 26.60 -16.28 -22.02
CA VAL A 36 25.43 -17.18 -21.92
C VAL A 36 25.41 -17.99 -20.63
N GLU A 37 24.71 -17.47 -19.62
CA GLU A 37 23.94 -18.31 -18.70
C GLU A 37 22.57 -17.66 -18.49
N GLU A 38 21.63 -18.09 -19.33
CA GLU A 38 20.20 -17.88 -19.20
C GLU A 38 19.72 -18.47 -17.86
N THR A 39 19.48 -17.63 -16.86
CA THR A 39 18.49 -17.97 -15.83
C THR A 39 17.18 -17.30 -16.22
N LYS A 40 16.30 -18.13 -16.78
CA LYS A 40 14.92 -17.82 -17.17
C LYS A 40 14.20 -17.00 -16.07
N LYS A 41 14.15 -15.68 -16.24
CA LYS A 41 13.05 -14.88 -15.71
C LYS A 41 11.90 -15.02 -16.70
N LEU A 42 10.97 -15.92 -16.41
CA LEU A 42 9.61 -15.81 -16.92
C LEU A 42 9.05 -14.49 -16.37
N VAL A 43 9.22 -13.43 -17.15
CA VAL A 43 8.48 -12.18 -16.98
C VAL A 43 7.04 -12.53 -17.32
N ASP A 44 6.26 -12.84 -16.29
CA ASP A 44 4.81 -12.79 -16.38
C ASP A 44 4.47 -11.32 -16.57
N VAL A 45 4.24 -10.94 -17.83
CA VAL A 45 3.92 -9.56 -18.21
C VAL A 45 2.64 -9.17 -17.45
N PRO A 46 2.62 -8.07 -16.69
CA PRO A 46 1.40 -7.59 -16.06
C PRO A 46 0.34 -7.38 -17.14
N LEU A 47 -0.73 -8.17 -17.09
CA LEU A 47 -1.76 -8.22 -18.15
C LEU A 47 -2.52 -6.88 -18.32
N LYS A 48 -2.34 -5.93 -17.38
CA LYS A 48 -2.96 -4.61 -17.32
C LYS A 48 -2.01 -3.63 -16.61
N PRO A 49 -2.10 -2.31 -16.83
CA PRO A 49 -1.37 -1.33 -16.02
C PRO A 49 -1.81 -1.43 -14.54
N LYS A 50 -0.85 -1.31 -13.60
CA LYS A 50 -1.07 -1.53 -12.15
C LYS A 50 -2.31 -0.81 -11.58
N LYS A 51 -2.58 0.41 -12.06
CA LYS A 51 -3.70 1.25 -11.61
C LYS A 51 -5.09 0.72 -12.03
N GLU A 52 -5.16 -0.08 -13.08
CA GLU A 52 -6.42 -0.62 -13.60
C GLU A 52 -6.76 -2.02 -13.05
N MET A 53 -5.83 -2.66 -12.35
CA MET A 53 -6.07 -3.96 -11.71
C MET A 53 -7.08 -3.80 -10.57
N ASN A 54 -8.04 -4.72 -10.45
CA ASN A 54 -8.90 -4.76 -9.26
C ASN A 54 -8.15 -5.37 -8.06
N LEU A 55 -8.66 -5.20 -6.84
CA LEU A 55 -7.98 -5.69 -5.64
C LEU A 55 -7.64 -7.19 -5.66
N ILE A 56 -8.47 -8.05 -6.26
CA ILE A 56 -8.16 -9.49 -6.37
C ILE A 56 -7.00 -9.72 -7.36
N GLU A 57 -7.02 -9.04 -8.51
CA GLU A 57 -5.94 -9.08 -9.51
C GLU A 57 -4.62 -8.58 -8.91
N ILE A 58 -4.66 -7.50 -8.11
CA ILE A 58 -3.52 -6.95 -7.37
C ILE A 58 -2.95 -8.01 -6.41
N ILE A 59 -3.80 -8.66 -5.62
CA ILE A 59 -3.36 -9.72 -4.69
C ILE A 59 -2.70 -10.87 -5.46
N MET A 60 -3.29 -11.30 -6.58
CA MET A 60 -2.74 -12.38 -7.40
C MET A 60 -1.41 -12.02 -8.04
N ASP A 61 -1.31 -10.83 -8.61
CA ASP A 61 -0.08 -10.31 -9.21
C ASP A 61 1.04 -10.26 -8.16
N TYR A 62 0.73 -9.72 -6.98
CA TYR A 62 1.69 -9.60 -5.89
C TYR A 62 2.16 -10.96 -5.34
N LEU A 63 1.27 -11.95 -5.25
CA LEU A 63 1.64 -13.30 -4.78
C LEU A 63 2.62 -14.02 -5.72
N LYS A 64 2.69 -13.64 -7.01
CA LYS A 64 3.65 -14.16 -7.97
C LYS A 64 5.04 -13.53 -7.85
N VAL A 65 5.16 -12.39 -7.17
CA VAL A 65 6.43 -11.71 -6.96
C VAL A 65 7.16 -12.40 -5.81
N GLU A 66 8.33 -13.00 -6.09
CA GLU A 66 9.12 -13.69 -5.07
C GLU A 66 9.72 -12.71 -4.05
N ASP A 67 10.19 -11.53 -4.50
CA ASP A 67 10.79 -10.47 -3.69
C ASP A 67 9.97 -9.17 -3.77
N GLY A 68 8.76 -9.17 -3.22
CA GLY A 68 7.91 -7.98 -3.18
C GLY A 68 8.27 -7.02 -2.03
N GLU A 69 7.86 -5.75 -2.15
CA GLU A 69 8.11 -4.69 -1.16
C GLU A 69 7.51 -4.98 0.24
N ILE A 70 6.42 -5.73 0.28
CA ILE A 70 5.70 -6.18 1.47
C ILE A 70 6.10 -7.63 1.80
N VAL A 71 6.78 -7.82 2.92
CA VAL A 71 7.16 -9.16 3.40
C VAL A 71 5.93 -9.91 3.93
N LEU A 72 5.53 -10.97 3.23
CA LEU A 72 4.39 -11.81 3.62
C LEU A 72 4.86 -13.10 4.28
N THR A 73 4.30 -13.39 5.46
CA THR A 73 4.49 -14.70 6.10
C THR A 73 3.78 -15.79 5.27
N PRO A 74 4.24 -17.05 5.34
CA PRO A 74 3.59 -18.16 4.63
C PRO A 74 2.11 -18.34 5.00
N GLU A 75 1.73 -18.02 6.23
CA GLU A 75 0.34 -18.07 6.69
C GLU A 75 -0.52 -17.00 6.01
N VAL A 76 0.00 -15.76 5.93
CA VAL A 76 -0.69 -14.66 5.24
C VAL A 76 -0.85 -14.95 3.75
N LYS A 77 0.18 -15.51 3.09
CA LYS A 77 0.07 -15.94 1.67
C LYS A 77 -1.08 -16.92 1.46
N LYS A 78 -1.16 -17.98 2.29
CA LYS A 78 -2.27 -18.96 2.23
C LYS A 78 -3.64 -18.33 2.49
N LEU A 79 -3.71 -17.29 3.31
CA LEU A 79 -4.96 -16.60 3.60
C LEU A 79 -5.37 -15.68 2.45
N LEU A 80 -4.43 -14.99 1.81
CA LEU A 80 -4.67 -14.22 0.59
C LEU A 80 -5.09 -15.12 -0.58
N GLU A 81 -4.52 -16.31 -0.72
CA GLU A 81 -4.98 -17.33 -1.70
C GLU A 81 -6.44 -17.76 -1.44
N LYS A 82 -6.82 -17.95 -0.17
CA LYS A 82 -8.22 -18.26 0.19
C LYS A 82 -9.15 -17.08 -0.02
N ALA A 83 -8.65 -15.86 0.11
CA ALA A 83 -9.41 -14.64 -0.07
C ALA A 83 -10.02 -14.55 -1.47
N GLN A 84 -9.37 -15.15 -2.48
CA GLN A 84 -9.88 -15.25 -3.86
C GLN A 84 -11.20 -16.03 -3.99
N LYS A 85 -11.55 -16.86 -2.99
CA LYS A 85 -12.79 -17.65 -2.98
C LYS A 85 -13.96 -16.90 -2.33
N ILE A 86 -13.69 -15.74 -1.74
CA ILE A 86 -14.72 -14.88 -1.15
C ILE A 86 -15.41 -14.11 -2.26
N ASP A 87 -16.66 -13.72 -2.03
CA ASP A 87 -17.40 -12.90 -2.98
C ASP A 87 -16.62 -11.63 -3.34
N LYS A 88 -16.44 -11.41 -4.64
CA LYS A 88 -15.71 -10.28 -5.20
C LYS A 88 -16.30 -8.95 -4.74
N THR A 89 -17.61 -8.89 -4.52
CA THR A 89 -18.29 -7.66 -4.07
C THR A 89 -17.67 -7.06 -2.80
N HIS A 90 -17.17 -7.89 -1.88
CA HIS A 90 -16.50 -7.39 -0.68
C HIS A 90 -15.19 -6.65 -1.01
N PHE A 91 -14.39 -7.17 -1.95
CA PHE A 91 -13.16 -6.51 -2.38
C PHE A 91 -13.43 -5.24 -3.19
N ASP A 92 -14.46 -5.26 -4.04
CA ASP A 92 -14.87 -4.07 -4.80
C ASP A 92 -15.36 -2.95 -3.84
N ASN A 93 -16.08 -3.31 -2.77
CA ASN A 93 -16.49 -2.37 -1.73
C ASN A 93 -15.29 -1.84 -0.94
N ILE A 94 -14.33 -2.70 -0.57
CA ILE A 94 -13.07 -2.28 0.09
C ILE A 94 -12.32 -1.27 -0.79
N GLU A 95 -12.15 -1.55 -2.08
CA GLU A 95 -11.49 -0.66 -3.02
C GLU A 95 -12.25 0.68 -3.14
N THR A 96 -13.58 0.64 -3.16
CA THR A 96 -14.44 1.83 -3.23
C THR A 96 -14.27 2.71 -1.98
N PHE A 97 -14.41 2.13 -0.78
CA PHE A 97 -14.23 2.87 0.47
C PHE A 97 -12.81 3.42 0.60
N PHE A 98 -11.81 2.60 0.25
CA PHE A 98 -10.43 3.04 0.27
C PHE A 98 -10.21 4.23 -0.67
N THR A 99 -10.72 4.17 -1.90
CA THR A 99 -10.62 5.27 -2.86
C THR A 99 -11.30 6.54 -2.37
N GLN A 100 -12.43 6.42 -1.65
CA GLN A 100 -13.09 7.56 -1.02
C GLN A 100 -12.22 8.21 0.06
N ILE A 101 -11.66 7.41 0.97
CA ILE A 101 -10.76 7.88 2.05
C ILE A 101 -9.50 8.53 1.46
N MET A 102 -9.04 8.03 0.32
CA MET A 102 -7.83 8.51 -0.34
C MET A 102 -8.03 9.77 -1.17
N LYS A 103 -9.28 10.19 -1.41
CA LYS A 103 -9.62 11.21 -2.39
C LYS A 103 -9.04 12.59 -2.04
N ASP A 104 -9.07 12.97 -0.76
CA ASP A 104 -8.56 14.26 -0.28
C ASP A 104 -7.21 14.12 0.46
N LYS A 105 -6.63 12.91 0.47
CA LYS A 105 -5.32 12.57 1.05
C LYS A 105 -5.23 12.86 2.55
N LYS A 106 -6.35 13.06 3.23
CA LYS A 106 -6.38 13.40 4.65
C LYS A 106 -7.53 12.68 5.32
N ILE A 107 -7.21 11.80 6.26
CA ILE A 107 -8.22 11.13 7.08
C ILE A 107 -8.76 12.13 8.11
N ASP A 108 -10.03 12.51 7.98
CA ASP A 108 -10.77 13.32 8.94
C ASP A 108 -12.17 12.78 9.24
N THR A 109 -12.98 13.54 9.99
CA THR A 109 -14.32 13.12 10.41
C THR A 109 -15.28 12.88 9.25
N ARG A 110 -15.01 13.44 8.07
CA ARG A 110 -15.82 13.23 6.86
C ARG A 110 -15.61 11.83 6.27
N ASP A 111 -14.45 11.23 6.53
CA ASP A 111 -14.14 9.86 6.10
C ASP A 111 -14.72 8.82 7.03
N LEU A 112 -15.24 9.22 8.20
CA LEU A 112 -15.76 8.29 9.19
C LEU A 112 -16.80 7.29 8.63
N PRO A 113 -17.77 7.69 7.78
CA PRO A 113 -18.68 6.73 7.15
C PRO A 113 -17.95 5.72 6.25
N ALA A 114 -16.99 6.18 5.44
CA ALA A 114 -16.22 5.32 4.55
C ALA A 114 -15.29 4.37 5.34
N LEU A 115 -14.70 4.87 6.43
CA LEU A 115 -13.91 4.08 7.37
C LEU A 115 -14.75 3.00 8.05
N ILE A 116 -15.95 3.32 8.51
CA ILE A 116 -16.85 2.33 9.12
C ILE A 116 -17.23 1.27 8.08
N GLY A 117 -17.60 1.67 6.86
CA GLY A 117 -17.91 0.75 5.77
C GLY A 117 -16.74 -0.17 5.43
N LEU A 118 -15.54 0.41 5.35
CA LEU A 118 -14.30 -0.33 5.16
C LEU A 118 -14.10 -1.37 6.26
N VAL A 119 -14.19 -0.99 7.53
CA VAL A 119 -14.05 -1.92 8.67
C VAL A 119 -15.09 -3.05 8.60
N GLN A 120 -16.33 -2.76 8.21
CA GLN A 120 -17.39 -3.76 8.07
C GLN A 120 -17.09 -4.77 6.95
N GLU A 121 -16.61 -4.31 5.80
CA GLU A 121 -16.24 -5.20 4.70
C GLU A 121 -15.03 -6.07 5.06
N LEU A 122 -14.01 -5.49 5.69
CA LEU A 122 -12.86 -6.24 6.20
C LEU A 122 -13.27 -7.30 7.22
N PHE A 123 -14.23 -6.97 8.08
CA PHE A 123 -14.81 -7.92 9.04
C PHE A 123 -15.59 -9.05 8.35
N THR A 124 -16.27 -8.74 7.25
CA THR A 124 -17.03 -9.73 6.46
C THR A 124 -16.09 -10.69 5.74
N VAL A 125 -15.01 -10.16 5.13
CA VAL A 125 -13.91 -10.95 4.58
C VAL A 125 -13.30 -11.85 5.67
N TYR A 126 -13.08 -11.34 6.88
CA TYR A 126 -12.61 -12.13 8.00
C TYR A 126 -13.56 -13.28 8.37
N GLU A 127 -14.86 -13.02 8.52
CA GLU A 127 -15.82 -14.08 8.86
C GLU A 127 -15.90 -15.15 7.76
N ALA A 128 -15.79 -14.75 6.50
CA ALA A 128 -15.76 -15.67 5.36
C ALA A 128 -14.52 -16.59 5.35
N LEU A 129 -13.36 -16.10 5.81
CA LEU A 129 -12.14 -16.91 5.92
C LEU A 129 -12.18 -18.01 7.01
N LYS A 130 -13.16 -17.96 7.93
CA LYS A 130 -13.43 -18.93 9.02
C LYS A 130 -12.32 -19.14 10.08
N SER A 131 -12.76 -19.73 11.18
CA SER A 131 -12.48 -19.45 12.60
C SER A 131 -11.18 -20.00 13.25
N LYS A 132 -10.11 -20.24 12.50
CA LYS A 132 -8.81 -20.64 13.11
C LYS A 132 -7.70 -19.59 12.96
N ILE A 133 -8.03 -18.46 12.37
CA ILE A 133 -7.11 -17.36 12.15
C ILE A 133 -7.09 -16.51 13.40
N LYS A 134 -5.90 -16.18 13.92
CA LYS A 134 -5.80 -15.26 15.07
C LYS A 134 -6.15 -13.86 14.60
N ALA A 135 -6.74 -13.04 15.46
CA ALA A 135 -7.05 -11.64 15.12
C ALA A 135 -5.80 -10.87 14.64
N SER A 136 -4.60 -11.23 15.14
CA SER A 136 -3.31 -10.72 14.67
C SER A 136 -3.05 -10.96 13.18
N ASP A 137 -3.39 -12.16 12.70
CA ASP A 137 -3.12 -12.56 11.31
C ASP A 137 -4.09 -11.85 10.38
N VAL A 138 -5.33 -11.63 10.83
CA VAL A 138 -6.31 -10.77 10.16
C VAL A 138 -5.76 -9.37 10.02
N GLY A 139 -5.32 -8.76 11.12
CA GLY A 139 -4.69 -7.43 11.10
C GLY A 139 -3.56 -7.34 10.08
N THR A 140 -2.73 -8.37 10.01
CA THR A 140 -1.64 -8.45 9.02
C THR A 140 -2.16 -8.51 7.58
N ILE A 141 -3.21 -9.28 7.31
CA ILE A 141 -3.85 -9.34 5.99
C ILE A 141 -4.46 -7.99 5.62
N LEU A 142 -5.18 -7.36 6.55
CA LEU A 142 -5.78 -6.05 6.33
C LEU A 142 -4.69 -5.03 6.00
N LYS A 143 -3.61 -5.00 6.78
CA LYS A 143 -2.44 -4.15 6.53
C LYS A 143 -1.84 -4.39 5.14
N CYS A 144 -1.68 -5.66 4.77
CA CYS A 144 -1.19 -6.04 3.45
C CYS A 144 -2.12 -5.53 2.35
N ILE A 145 -3.44 -5.72 2.47
CA ILE A 145 -4.42 -5.24 1.48
C ILE A 145 -4.29 -3.73 1.25
N PHE A 146 -4.17 -2.94 2.33
CA PHE A 146 -3.99 -1.49 2.19
C PHE A 146 -2.66 -1.10 1.58
N GLN A 147 -1.57 -1.75 1.99
CA GLN A 147 -0.26 -1.49 1.41
C GLN A 147 -0.25 -1.81 -0.09
N LEU A 148 -0.92 -2.89 -0.51
CA LEU A 148 -1.09 -3.25 -1.91
C LEU A 148 -1.92 -2.21 -2.67
N LEU A 149 -3.03 -1.74 -2.09
CA LEU A 149 -3.83 -0.68 -2.71
C LEU A 149 -3.02 0.60 -2.89
N ILE A 150 -2.23 1.02 -1.89
CA ILE A 150 -1.34 2.18 -2.01
C ILE A 150 -0.31 1.94 -3.13
N LEU A 151 0.35 0.79 -3.13
CA LEU A 151 1.40 0.44 -4.09
C LEU A 151 0.89 0.38 -5.55
N TYR A 152 -0.28 -0.18 -5.78
CA TYR A 152 -0.78 -0.39 -7.15
C TYR A 152 -1.61 0.77 -7.68
N LYS A 153 -2.37 1.45 -6.82
CA LYS A 153 -3.30 2.52 -7.24
C LYS A 153 -2.70 3.91 -7.07
N PHE A 154 -1.85 4.12 -6.07
CA PHE A 154 -1.41 5.45 -5.65
C PHE A 154 0.09 5.72 -5.77
N ASP A 155 0.90 4.72 -6.14
CA ASP A 155 2.36 4.85 -6.30
C ASP A 155 2.77 5.48 -7.65
N GLY A 156 2.15 6.62 -7.99
CA GLY A 156 2.56 7.48 -9.10
C GLY A 156 3.19 8.77 -8.59
N GLU A 157 4.23 9.25 -9.27
CA GLU A 157 5.17 10.29 -8.82
C GLU A 157 4.53 11.64 -8.41
N ASP A 158 3.26 11.90 -8.75
CA ASP A 158 2.58 13.18 -8.47
C ASP A 158 1.38 13.11 -7.50
N TYR A 159 1.01 11.92 -6.99
CA TYR A 159 -0.25 11.82 -6.24
C TYR A 159 -0.12 12.11 -4.75
N ILE A 160 0.90 11.61 -4.04
CA ILE A 160 1.02 11.76 -2.58
C ILE A 160 2.49 11.99 -2.23
N ASN A 161 2.80 13.01 -1.41
CA ASN A 161 4.15 13.20 -0.90
C ASN A 161 4.52 12.07 0.08
N LYS A 162 5.80 11.74 0.23
CA LYS A 162 6.31 10.73 1.15
C LYS A 162 5.78 10.92 2.59
N GLN A 163 5.78 12.16 3.09
CA GLN A 163 5.26 12.46 4.42
C GLN A 163 3.75 12.20 4.54
N GLU A 164 2.98 12.50 3.51
CA GLU A 164 1.53 12.23 3.46
C GLU A 164 1.28 10.71 3.41
N LYS A 165 2.08 9.96 2.63
CA LYS A 165 2.05 8.49 2.56
C LYS A 165 2.29 7.88 3.94
N GLU A 166 3.30 8.34 4.65
CA GLU A 166 3.64 7.86 6.00
C GLU A 166 2.53 8.17 7.02
N ASN A 167 1.99 9.39 7.02
CA ASN A 167 0.88 9.78 7.91
C ASN A 167 -0.40 8.95 7.66
N LEU A 168 -0.70 8.72 6.38
CA LEU A 168 -1.83 7.91 5.96
C LEU A 168 -1.65 6.44 6.40
N ILE A 169 -0.49 5.85 6.15
CA ILE A 169 -0.18 4.47 6.58
C ILE A 169 -0.31 4.35 8.10
N ALA A 170 0.19 5.33 8.87
CA ALA A 170 0.06 5.34 10.33
C ALA A 170 -1.40 5.42 10.80
N SER A 171 -2.22 6.22 10.11
CA SER A 171 -3.65 6.34 10.41
C SER A 171 -4.40 5.04 10.11
N ILE A 172 -4.12 4.42 8.95
CA ILE A 172 -4.66 3.11 8.57
C ILE A 172 -4.23 2.03 9.57
N ASP A 173 -2.96 2.02 10.00
CA ASP A 173 -2.46 1.07 10.99
C ASP A 173 -3.22 1.20 12.31
N THR A 174 -3.53 2.43 12.74
CA THR A 174 -4.36 2.69 13.92
C THR A 174 -5.76 2.09 13.74
N ILE A 175 -6.39 2.29 12.59
CA ILE A 175 -7.71 1.72 12.27
C ILE A 175 -7.66 0.19 12.30
N ILE A 176 -6.63 -0.42 11.72
CA ILE A 176 -6.44 -1.87 11.73
C ILE A 176 -6.28 -2.39 13.16
N VAL A 177 -5.48 -1.72 14.00
CA VAL A 177 -5.33 -2.10 15.41
C VAL A 177 -6.68 -2.07 16.13
N LEU A 178 -7.52 -1.06 15.88
CA LEU A 178 -8.87 -1.00 16.43
C LEU A 178 -9.75 -2.16 15.91
N CYS A 179 -9.64 -2.54 14.63
CA CYS A 179 -10.33 -3.70 14.07
C CYS A 179 -9.93 -5.01 14.77
N ILE A 180 -8.63 -5.22 14.99
CA ILE A 180 -8.10 -6.40 15.70
C ILE A 180 -8.70 -6.45 17.12
N GLN A 181 -8.67 -5.33 17.84
CA GLN A 181 -9.25 -5.25 19.18
C GLN A 181 -10.75 -5.56 19.18
N MET A 182 -11.51 -5.09 18.19
CA MET A 182 -12.93 -5.41 18.04
C MET A 182 -13.17 -6.91 17.78
N ILE A 183 -12.34 -7.54 16.95
CA ILE A 183 -12.40 -8.99 16.70
C ILE A 183 -12.13 -9.78 17.99
N ASP A 184 -11.06 -9.42 18.71
CA ASP A 184 -10.70 -10.06 19.97
C ASP A 184 -11.81 -9.91 21.03
N LEU A 185 -12.38 -8.70 21.17
CA LEU A 185 -13.51 -8.45 22.07
C LEU A 185 -14.72 -9.30 21.70
N LYS A 186 -15.06 -9.41 20.41
CA LYS A 186 -16.18 -10.23 19.93
C LYS A 186 -15.98 -11.71 20.30
N ASP A 187 -14.78 -12.24 20.07
CA ASP A 187 -14.48 -13.64 20.33
C ASP A 187 -14.37 -13.95 21.83
N ASN A 188 -13.85 -13.02 22.63
CA ASN A 188 -13.88 -13.13 24.08
C ASN A 188 -15.31 -13.07 24.65
N ASN A 189 -16.18 -12.21 24.11
CA ASN A 189 -17.58 -12.14 24.52
C ASN A 189 -18.34 -13.44 24.19
N LYS A 190 -18.09 -14.06 23.03
CA LYS A 190 -18.63 -15.39 22.70
C LYS A 190 -18.20 -16.47 23.70
N LYS A 191 -16.93 -16.46 24.14
CA LYS A 191 -16.42 -17.41 25.14
C LYS A 191 -17.09 -17.19 26.50
N LEU A 192 -17.18 -15.95 26.95
CA LEU A 192 -17.86 -15.59 28.21
C LEU A 192 -19.31 -16.03 28.20
N ARG A 193 -20.09 -15.73 27.15
CA ARG A 193 -21.49 -16.19 27.03
C ARG A 193 -21.63 -17.71 27.08
N LYS A 194 -20.69 -18.45 26.48
CA LYS A 194 -20.68 -19.93 26.56
C LYS A 194 -20.38 -20.41 27.97
N TRP A 195 -19.43 -19.78 28.67
CA TRP A 195 -19.08 -20.10 30.05
C TRP A 195 -20.23 -19.82 31.02
N PHE A 196 -20.89 -18.66 30.89
CA PHE A 196 -22.06 -18.32 31.71
C PHE A 196 -23.27 -19.23 31.45
N ARG A 197 -23.42 -19.82 30.25
CA ARG A 197 -24.45 -20.84 30.00
C ARG A 197 -24.15 -22.20 30.64
N PHE A 198 -22.89 -22.46 31.02
CA PHE A 198 -22.47 -23.71 31.63
C PHE A 198 -22.57 -23.70 33.15
N LEU A 199 -22.77 -22.52 33.75
CA LEU A 199 -23.18 -22.40 35.14
C LEU A 199 -24.70 -22.60 35.18
N PRO A 200 -25.21 -23.76 35.64
CA PRO A 200 -26.63 -23.89 35.93
C PRO A 200 -26.98 -22.83 36.96
N CYS A 201 -28.02 -22.03 36.67
CA CYS A 201 -28.54 -21.04 37.60
C CYS A 201 -28.70 -21.65 39.00
N PHE A 202 -28.06 -21.02 39.98
CA PHE A 202 -28.56 -21.03 41.35
C PHE A 202 -29.79 -20.11 41.42
#